data_AF-A0A6V8IC53-F1
#
_entry.id   AF-A0A6V8IC53-F1
#
_cell.length_a   1.000
_cell.length_b   1.000
_cell.length_c   1.000
_cell.angle_alpha   90.00
_cell.angle_beta   90.00
_cell.angle_gamma   90.00
#
_symmetry.space_group_name_H-M   'P 1'
#
loop_
_entity.id
_entity.type
_entity.pdbx_description
1 polymer ?
#
loop_
_entity_poly.entity_id
_entity_poly.type
_entity_poly.pdbx_seq_one_letter_code
_entity_poly.pdbx_strand_id
1 'polypeptide(L)'
;MSLLLLWHTYGDLLLGPGGLAAGWYGRLAATRAQTRRDRLDAGSQALALAGVLAAREQAQAAALDALRRREWVLAGSVQDVYAEAIAARLIVHDLDATAGRPLRQFRPLPPYPFPAQGDDPAAGATAADTAEPRGDNHPN
;
A
#
# COMPACT_ATOMS: atom_id res chain seq x y z
N MET A 1 -80.17 -5.05 -40.31
CA MET A 1 -79.46 -5.22 -39.02
C MET A 1 -78.09 -4.57 -39.15
N SER A 2 -77.87 -3.50 -38.38
CA SER A 2 -76.94 -2.42 -38.71
C SER A 2 -75.47 -2.72 -38.36
N LEU A 3 -74.59 -2.49 -39.34
CA LEU A 3 -73.12 -2.60 -39.27
C LEU A 3 -72.52 -1.70 -38.16
N LEU A 4 -73.23 -0.64 -37.78
CA LEU A 4 -72.85 0.30 -36.71
C LEU A 4 -72.88 -0.33 -35.31
N LEU A 5 -73.79 -1.29 -35.06
CA LEU A 5 -73.85 -2.00 -33.78
C LEU A 5 -72.70 -3.00 -33.63
N LEU A 6 -72.30 -3.65 -34.73
CA LEU A 6 -71.15 -4.56 -34.76
C LEU A 6 -69.85 -3.79 -34.48
N TRP A 7 -69.70 -2.59 -35.06
CA TRP A 7 -68.52 -1.74 -34.87
C TRP A 7 -68.38 -1.25 -33.42
N HIS A 8 -69.45 -0.76 -32.80
CA HIS A 8 -69.41 -0.33 -31.41
C HIS A 8 -69.11 -1.48 -30.43
N THR A 9 -69.68 -2.66 -30.68
CA THR A 9 -69.47 -3.82 -29.80
C THR A 9 -68.04 -4.34 -29.87
N TYR A 10 -67.43 -4.36 -31.06
CA TYR A 10 -66.01 -4.71 -31.21
C TYR A 10 -65.07 -3.60 -30.72
N GLY A 11 -65.43 -2.33 -30.92
CA GLY A 11 -64.67 -1.18 -30.44
C GLY A 11 -64.55 -1.14 -28.91
N ASP A 12 -65.64 -1.35 -28.18
CA ASP A 12 -65.64 -1.42 -26.71
C ASP A 12 -64.89 -2.65 -26.17
N LEU A 13 -64.94 -3.78 -26.88
CA LEU A 13 -64.21 -4.99 -26.50
C LEU A 13 -62.69 -4.84 -26.67
N LEU A 14 -62.26 -4.11 -27.71
CA LEU A 14 -60.86 -3.78 -27.97
C LEU A 14 -60.33 -2.70 -27.01
N LEU A 15 -61.13 -1.67 -26.70
CA LEU A 15 -60.76 -0.61 -25.76
C LEU A 15 -60.78 -1.06 -24.29
N GLY A 16 -61.66 -2.00 -23.91
CA GLY A 16 -61.80 -2.47 -22.54
C GLY A 16 -60.76 -3.54 -22.15
N PRO A 17 -61.11 -4.84 -22.19
CA PRO A 17 -60.21 -5.91 -21.77
C PRO A 17 -58.96 -6.06 -22.66
N GLY A 18 -59.06 -5.76 -23.95
CA GLY A 18 -57.90 -5.75 -24.86
C GLY A 18 -56.85 -4.69 -24.50
N GLY A 19 -57.28 -3.48 -24.16
CA GLY A 19 -56.41 -2.39 -23.70
C GLY A 19 -55.74 -2.68 -22.35
N LEU A 20 -56.47 -3.31 -21.42
CA LEU A 20 -55.91 -3.75 -20.13
C LEU A 20 -54.87 -4.85 -20.29
N ALA A 21 -55.12 -5.85 -21.15
CA ALA A 21 -54.15 -6.91 -21.45
C ALA A 21 -52.89 -6.33 -22.11
N ALA A 22 -53.05 -5.46 -23.11
CA ALA A 22 -51.93 -4.77 -23.76
C ALA A 22 -51.12 -3.92 -22.76
N GLY A 23 -51.80 -3.21 -21.84
CA GLY A 23 -51.15 -2.45 -20.77
C GLY A 23 -50.40 -3.34 -19.77
N TRP A 24 -50.93 -4.51 -19.43
CA TRP A 24 -50.29 -5.46 -18.51
C TRP A 24 -49.02 -6.08 -19.13
N TYR A 25 -49.08 -6.51 -20.39
CA TYR A 25 -47.91 -6.97 -21.14
C TYR A 25 -46.88 -5.87 -21.32
N GLY A 26 -47.31 -4.64 -21.63
CA GLY A 26 -46.42 -3.47 -21.70
C GLY A 26 -45.71 -3.18 -20.38
N ARG A 27 -46.42 -3.28 -19.25
CA ARG A 27 -45.85 -3.10 -17.92
C ARG A 27 -44.85 -4.21 -17.57
N LEU A 28 -45.13 -5.46 -17.94
CA LEU A 28 -44.22 -6.60 -17.77
C LEU A 28 -42.96 -6.49 -18.66
N ALA A 29 -43.10 -6.01 -19.89
CA ALA A 29 -41.98 -5.73 -20.77
C ALA A 29 -41.14 -4.56 -20.23
N ALA A 30 -41.78 -3.51 -19.72
CA ALA A 30 -41.12 -2.36 -19.11
C ALA A 30 -40.34 -2.76 -17.85
N THR A 31 -40.89 -3.57 -16.94
CA THR A 31 -40.15 -4.04 -15.75
C THR A 31 -38.97 -4.95 -16.13
N ARG A 32 -39.14 -5.81 -17.14
CA ARG A 32 -38.04 -6.64 -17.66
C ARG A 32 -36.95 -5.80 -18.34
N ALA A 33 -37.31 -4.69 -18.98
CA ALA A 33 -36.35 -3.74 -19.54
C ALA A 33 -35.63 -2.94 -18.43
N GLN A 34 -36.36 -2.51 -17.39
CA GLN A 34 -35.83 -1.78 -16.24
C GLN A 34 -34.78 -2.63 -15.52
N THR A 35 -35.11 -3.88 -15.16
CA THR A 35 -34.19 -4.80 -14.48
C THR A 35 -32.93 -5.12 -15.29
N ARG A 36 -33.01 -5.10 -16.64
CA ARG A 36 -31.83 -5.21 -17.49
C ARG A 36 -30.94 -3.97 -17.41
N ARG A 37 -31.54 -2.78 -17.39
CA ARG A 37 -30.82 -1.50 -17.21
C ARG A 37 -30.17 -1.42 -15.84
N ASP A 38 -30.90 -1.73 -14.78
CA ASP A 38 -30.38 -1.70 -13.41
C ASP A 38 -29.15 -2.62 -13.24
N ARG A 39 -29.14 -3.79 -13.90
CA ARG A 39 -27.97 -4.68 -13.92
C ARG A 39 -26.78 -4.11 -14.68
N LEU A 40 -27.03 -3.45 -15.81
CA LEU A 40 -25.97 -2.79 -16.58
C LEU A 40 -25.41 -1.59 -15.82
N ASP A 41 -26.26 -0.83 -15.13
CA ASP A 41 -25.87 0.32 -14.31
C ASP A 41 -25.11 -0.13 -13.05
N ALA A 42 -25.57 -1.20 -12.38
CA ALA A 42 -24.81 -1.80 -11.29
C ALA A 42 -23.44 -2.31 -11.75
N GLY A 43 -23.37 -2.91 -12.95
CA GLY A 43 -22.11 -3.35 -13.56
C GLY A 43 -21.17 -2.21 -13.88
N SER A 44 -21.67 -1.11 -14.44
CA SER A 44 -20.87 0.07 -14.76
C SER A 44 -20.36 0.78 -13.50
N GLN A 45 -21.19 0.84 -12.45
CA GLN A 45 -20.79 1.35 -11.14
C GLN A 45 -19.71 0.46 -10.50
N ALA A 46 -19.85 -0.87 -10.56
CA ALA A 46 -18.85 -1.79 -10.04
C ALA A 46 -17.50 -1.64 -10.77
N LEU A 47 -17.52 -1.49 -12.10
CA LEU A 47 -16.31 -1.24 -12.88
C LEU A 47 -15.68 0.13 -12.56
N ALA A 48 -16.49 1.17 -12.37
CA ALA A 48 -15.99 2.48 -11.97
C ALA A 48 -15.30 2.42 -10.60
N LEU A 49 -15.91 1.74 -9.62
CA LEU A 49 -15.31 1.53 -8.30
C LEU A 49 -14.01 0.71 -8.38
N ALA A 50 -14.01 -0.37 -9.17
CA ALA A 50 -12.81 -1.17 -9.39
C ALA A 50 -11.67 -0.33 -10.02
N GLY A 51 -12.00 0.55 -10.98
CA GLY A 51 -11.04 1.47 -11.57
C GLY A 51 -10.44 2.45 -10.56
N VAL A 52 -11.27 3.02 -9.68
CA VAL A 52 -10.80 3.92 -8.61
C VAL A 52 -9.92 3.19 -7.60
N LEU A 53 -10.31 1.97 -7.19
CA LEU A 53 -9.50 1.15 -6.28
C LEU A 53 -8.16 0.76 -6.90
N ALA A 54 -8.17 0.30 -8.15
CA ALA A 54 -6.95 -0.04 -8.88
C ALA A 54 -6.01 1.17 -9.00
N ALA A 55 -6.53 2.37 -9.30
CA ALA A 55 -5.72 3.59 -9.36
C ALA A 55 -5.11 3.93 -7.98
N ARG A 56 -5.87 3.73 -6.90
CA ARG A 56 -5.37 3.95 -5.53
C ARG A 56 -4.29 2.94 -5.15
N GLU A 57 -4.48 1.67 -5.48
CA GLU A 57 -3.49 0.62 -5.24
C GLU A 57 -2.20 0.88 -6.01
N GLN A 58 -2.30 1.30 -7.29
CA GLN A 58 -1.14 1.68 -8.08
C GLN A 58 -0.39 2.87 -7.49
N ALA A 59 -1.10 3.89 -7.01
CA ALA A 59 -0.49 5.04 -6.36
C ALA A 59 0.21 4.65 -5.05
N GLN A 60 -0.40 3.76 -4.26
CA GLN A 60 0.20 3.22 -3.03
C GLN A 60 1.44 2.38 -3.32
N ALA A 61 1.40 1.51 -4.32
CA ALA A 61 2.55 0.72 -4.75
C ALA A 61 3.71 1.63 -5.19
N ALA A 62 3.42 2.65 -6.02
CA ALA A 62 4.42 3.61 -6.45
C ALA A 62 5.05 4.41 -5.29
N ALA A 63 4.25 4.75 -4.27
CA ALA A 63 4.74 5.43 -3.06
C ALA A 63 5.67 4.51 -2.24
N LEU A 64 5.32 3.24 -2.07
CA LEU A 64 6.15 2.25 -1.39
C LEU A 64 7.46 2.01 -2.15
N ASP A 65 7.42 1.89 -3.47
CA ASP A 65 8.63 1.73 -4.29
C ASP A 65 9.54 2.95 -4.24
N ALA A 66 8.98 4.15 -4.15
CA ALA A 66 9.75 5.37 -3.94
C ALA A 66 10.43 5.38 -2.56
N LEU A 67 9.71 4.98 -1.50
CA LEU A 67 10.27 4.89 -0.15
C LEU A 67 11.40 3.87 -0.08
N ARG A 68 11.18 2.68 -0.65
CA ARG A 68 12.16 1.60 -0.69
C ARG A 68 13.43 2.05 -1.42
N ARG A 69 13.30 2.72 -2.57
CA ARG A 69 14.46 3.27 -3.29
C ARG A 69 15.25 4.28 -2.44
N ARG A 70 14.58 5.13 -1.66
CA ARG A 70 15.25 6.06 -0.74
C ARG A 70 16.01 5.31 0.36
N GLU A 71 15.41 4.28 0.93
CA GLU A 71 16.06 3.42 1.93
C GLU A 71 17.32 2.76 1.37
N TRP A 72 17.27 2.23 0.14
CA TRP A 72 18.44 1.66 -0.53
C TRP A 72 19.58 2.67 -0.73
N VAL A 73 19.25 3.90 -1.16
CA VAL A 73 20.24 4.97 -1.32
C VAL A 73 20.87 5.35 0.02
N LEU A 74 20.03 5.50 1.06
CA LEU A 74 20.50 5.80 2.41
C LEU A 74 21.40 4.69 2.96
N ALA A 75 21.01 3.42 2.80
CA ALA A 75 21.81 2.28 3.22
C ALA A 75 23.19 2.26 2.54
N GLY A 76 23.26 2.57 1.24
CA GLY A 76 24.53 2.71 0.51
C GLY A 76 25.40 3.82 1.10
N SER A 77 24.84 5.02 1.31
CA SER A 77 25.60 6.14 1.89
C SER A 77 26.12 5.85 3.30
N VAL A 78 25.35 5.13 4.12
CA VAL A 78 25.77 4.71 5.45
C VAL A 78 26.94 3.73 5.33
N GLN A 79 26.87 2.76 4.42
CA GLN A 79 27.96 1.81 4.20
C GLN A 79 29.27 2.52 3.81
N ASP A 80 29.21 3.53 2.94
CA ASP A 80 30.38 4.32 2.54
C ASP A 80 31.01 5.05 3.72
N VAL A 81 30.19 5.69 4.57
CA VAL A 81 30.68 6.38 5.78
C VAL A 81 31.32 5.39 6.76
N TYR A 82 30.76 4.19 6.92
CA TYR A 82 31.37 3.16 7.77
C TYR A 82 32.69 2.66 7.21
N ALA A 83 32.78 2.46 5.89
CA ALA A 83 34.02 2.05 5.24
C ALA A 83 35.12 3.11 5.42
N GLU A 84 34.79 4.39 5.23
CA GLU A 84 35.72 5.50 5.44
C GLU A 84 36.16 5.61 6.92
N ALA A 85 35.22 5.46 7.87
CA ALA A 85 35.53 5.50 9.29
C ALA A 85 36.45 4.35 9.71
N ILE A 86 36.28 3.14 9.16
CA ILE A 86 37.17 2.00 9.43
C ILE A 86 38.54 2.25 8.79
N ALA A 87 38.60 2.72 7.55
CA ALA A 87 39.84 3.03 6.86
C ALA A 87 40.66 4.10 7.62
N ALA A 88 40.02 5.18 8.08
CA ALA A 88 40.68 6.21 8.88
C ALA A 88 41.25 5.65 10.18
N ARG A 89 40.52 4.75 10.87
CA ARG A 89 41.02 4.10 12.09
C ARG A 89 42.25 3.24 11.81
N LEU A 90 42.25 2.49 10.72
CA LEU A 90 43.41 1.67 10.32
C LEU A 90 44.64 2.52 10.04
N ILE A 91 44.48 3.64 9.32
CA ILE A 91 45.59 4.57 9.06
C ILE A 91 46.19 5.11 10.37
N VAL A 92 45.34 5.51 11.32
CA VAL A 92 45.84 5.98 12.63
C VAL A 92 46.55 4.87 13.40
N HIS A 93 46.05 3.63 13.33
CA HIS A 93 46.73 2.49 13.95
C HIS A 93 48.11 2.23 13.34
N ASP A 94 48.25 2.29 12.01
CA ASP A 94 49.55 2.14 11.34
C ASP A 94 50.52 3.27 11.71
N LEU A 95 50.02 4.50 11.84
CA LEU A 95 50.81 5.65 12.30
C LEU A 95 51.24 5.53 13.76
N ASP A 96 50.36 5.06 14.65
CA ASP A 96 50.72 4.84 16.05
C ASP A 96 51.73 3.69 16.19
N ALA A 97 51.59 2.61 15.40
CA ALA A 97 52.53 1.49 15.36
C ALA A 97 53.92 1.90 14.85
N THR A 98 53.99 2.69 13.76
CA THR A 98 55.26 3.21 13.23
C THR A 98 55.94 4.19 14.17
N ALA A 99 55.17 4.94 14.97
CA ALA A 99 55.67 5.83 16.00
C ALA A 99 56.01 5.14 17.34
N GLY A 100 55.82 3.83 17.47
CA GLY A 100 56.05 3.08 18.71
C GLY A 100 55.10 3.49 19.86
N ARG A 101 53.94 4.06 19.54
CA ARG A 101 52.94 4.50 20.52
C ARG A 101 51.96 3.36 20.82
N PRO A 102 51.35 3.34 22.02
CA PRO A 102 50.27 2.41 22.30
C PRO A 102 49.08 2.65 21.36
N LEU A 103 48.43 1.58 20.90
CA LEU A 103 47.27 1.67 20.01
C LEU A 103 46.13 2.44 20.68
N ARG A 104 45.60 3.47 20.00
CA ARG A 104 44.42 4.21 20.47
C ARG A 104 43.16 3.35 20.40
N GLN A 105 42.35 3.39 21.46
CA GLN A 105 41.02 2.78 21.45
C GLN A 105 40.01 3.78 20.88
N PHE A 106 39.42 3.44 19.73
CA PHE A 106 38.33 4.21 19.15
C PHE A 106 36.98 3.78 19.74
N ARG A 107 36.05 4.73 19.89
CA ARG A 107 34.66 4.40 20.25
C ARG A 107 34.08 3.44 19.20
N PRO A 108 33.39 2.35 19.61
CA PRO A 108 32.77 1.43 18.66
C PRO A 108 31.82 2.19 17.73
N LEU A 109 31.78 1.79 16.46
CA LEU A 109 30.77 2.29 15.53
C LEU A 109 29.39 1.84 16.03
N PRO A 110 28.34 2.65 15.85
CA PRO A 110 26.99 2.21 16.19
C PRO A 110 26.63 0.95 15.40
N PRO A 111 25.78 0.07 15.92
CA PRO A 111 25.29 -1.08 15.17
C PRO A 111 24.31 -0.61 14.08
N TYR A 112 24.49 -1.11 12.85
CA TYR A 112 23.53 -0.96 11.76
C TYR A 112 22.67 -2.24 11.64
N PRO A 113 21.34 -2.15 11.40
CA PRO A 113 20.54 -0.93 11.25
C PRO A 113 20.42 -0.15 12.57
N PHE A 114 20.41 1.18 12.48
CA PHE A 114 20.22 2.02 13.66
C PHE A 114 18.85 1.70 14.28
N PRO A 115 18.75 1.48 15.60
CA PRO A 115 17.46 1.30 16.24
C PRO A 115 16.60 2.52 15.95
N ALA A 116 15.32 2.30 15.64
CA ALA A 116 14.37 3.39 15.47
C ALA A 116 14.47 4.27 16.72
N GLN A 117 14.84 5.54 16.53
CA GLN A 117 14.82 6.53 17.60
C GLN A 117 13.36 6.68 17.99
N GLY A 118 12.94 5.93 19.01
CA GLY A 118 11.73 6.26 19.74
C GLY A 118 11.87 7.70 20.23
N ASP A 119 10.76 8.41 20.33
CA ASP A 119 10.67 9.83 20.71
C ASP A 119 11.16 10.13 22.16
N ASP A 120 12.02 9.28 22.74
CA ASP A 120 12.65 9.49 24.03
C ASP A 120 14.01 10.20 23.88
N PRO A 121 14.14 11.46 24.33
CA PRO A 121 15.38 12.24 24.20
C PRO A 121 16.53 11.75 25.11
N ALA A 122 16.43 10.56 25.71
CA ALA A 122 17.37 10.04 26.71
C ALA A 122 18.22 8.83 26.24
N ALA A 123 17.94 8.24 25.08
CA ALA A 123 18.63 7.01 24.64
C ALA A 123 20.04 7.23 24.02
N GLY A 124 20.52 8.47 23.96
CA GLY A 124 21.84 8.81 23.40
C GLY A 124 23.04 8.59 24.34
N ALA A 125 22.81 8.31 25.63
CA ALA A 125 23.85 8.30 26.65
C ALA A 125 24.12 6.94 27.33
N THR A 126 23.29 5.93 27.15
CA THR A 126 23.30 4.73 28.02
C THR A 126 23.76 3.43 27.36
N ALA A 127 24.17 3.42 26.09
CA ALA A 127 24.77 2.22 25.47
C ALA A 127 26.25 1.98 25.87
N ALA A 128 26.75 2.69 26.89
CA ALA A 128 28.13 2.58 27.38
C ALA A 128 28.29 1.67 28.60
N ASP A 129 27.22 1.06 29.12
CA ASP A 129 27.25 0.33 30.41
C ASP A 129 26.93 -1.17 30.30
N THR A 130 27.22 -1.80 29.16
CA THR A 130 27.31 -3.27 29.09
C THR A 130 28.73 -3.68 28.78
N ALA A 131 29.63 -3.35 29.71
CA ALA A 131 30.88 -4.08 29.85
C ALA A 131 30.58 -5.39 30.59
N GLU A 132 30.38 -6.48 29.83
CA GLU A 132 30.43 -7.82 30.41
C GLU A 132 31.85 -8.10 30.95
N PRO A 133 31.98 -8.65 32.16
CA PRO A 133 33.26 -8.83 32.82
C PRO A 133 34.00 -10.08 32.32
N ARG A 134 35.26 -9.86 31.94
CA ARG A 134 36.43 -10.76 32.02
C ARG A 134 36.16 -12.24 32.36
N GLY A 135 36.46 -13.10 31.40
CA GLY A 135 36.58 -14.55 31.57
C GLY A 135 37.88 -15.11 31.00
N ASP A 136 39.02 -14.44 31.24
CA ASP A 136 40.33 -15.00 30.96
C ASP A 136 40.72 -15.89 32.15
N ASN A 137 40.73 -17.21 31.97
CA ASN A 137 41.56 -18.12 32.76
C ASN A 137 41.85 -19.37 31.92
N HIS A 138 43.06 -19.41 31.37
CA HIS A 138 43.68 -20.58 30.77
C HIS A 138 44.84 -21.07 31.69
N PRO A 139 45.37 -22.28 31.45
CA PRO A 139 45.65 -23.31 32.46
C PRO A 139 47.05 -23.22 33.09
N ASN A 140 47.22 -23.93 34.21
CA ASN A 140 48.50 -24.50 34.67
C ASN A 140 48.24 -25.93 35.13
#